data_AF-A0A0V0TFE0-F1
#
_entry.id   AF-A0A0V0TFE0-F1
#
_cell.length_a   1.000
_cell.length_b   1.000
_cell.length_c   1.000
_cell.angle_alpha   90.00
_cell.angle_beta   90.00
_cell.angle_gamma   90.00
#
_symmetry.space_group_name_H-M   'P 1'
#
loop_
_entity.id
_entity.type
_entity.pdbx_description
1 polymer ?
#
loop_
_entity_poly.entity_id
_entity_poly.type
_entity_poly.pdbx_seq_one_letter_code
_entity_poly.pdbx_strand_id
1 'polypeptide(L)' 'LVLVTEDTVPRNRWKLGVITELLPGSDSIVRSVRLRTARGVLTRPSRLLVLLEPAKA' A
#
# COMPACT_ATOMS: atom_id res chain seq x y z
N LEU A 1 6.81 -2.88 -5.72
CA LEU A 1 6.37 -3.57 -4.47
C LEU A 1 6.26 -2.55 -3.34
N VAL A 2 5.35 -2.73 -2.38
CA VAL A 2 5.19 -1.80 -1.23
C VAL A 2 5.15 -2.52 0.11
N LEU A 3 5.68 -1.91 1.17
CA LEU A 3 5.38 -2.27 2.56
C LEU A 3 4.16 -1.51 3.05
N VAL A 4 3.35 -2.18 3.85
CA VAL A 4 2.18 -1.62 4.53
C VAL A 4 2.54 -1.33 5.98
N THR A 5 2.53 -0.07 6.37
CA THR A 5 2.84 0.35 7.73
C THR A 5 1.67 0.06 8.67
N GLU A 6 1.97 -0.45 9.87
CA GLU A 6 1.01 -0.69 10.94
C GLU A 6 1.63 -0.25 12.27
N ASP A 7 0.96 0.63 13.02
CA ASP A 7 1.53 1.30 14.20
C ASP A 7 1.97 0.33 15.30
N THR A 8 1.23 -0.76 15.47
CA THR A 8 1.46 -1.77 16.51
C THR A 8 2.36 -2.91 16.04
N VAL A 9 2.85 -2.87 14.80
CA VAL A 9 3.64 -3.93 14.19
C VAL A 9 5.07 -3.43 13.97
N PRO A 10 6.09 -4.12 14.49
CA PRO A 10 7.48 -3.73 14.26
C PRO A 10 7.80 -3.77 12.76
N ARG A 11 8.67 -2.87 12.32
CA ARG A 11 8.95 -2.62 10.89
C ARG A 11 9.33 -3.87 10.09
N ASN A 12 10.07 -4.80 10.70
CA ASN A 12 10.47 -6.06 10.07
C ASN A 12 9.30 -7.05 9.86
N ARG A 13 8.11 -6.76 10.37
CA ARG A 13 6.88 -7.54 10.22
C ARG A 13 5.80 -6.83 9.41
N TRP A 14 6.10 -5.66 8.85
CA TRP A 14 5.18 -4.96 7.95
C TRP A 14 4.82 -5.84 6.75
N LYS A 15 3.55 -5.80 6.36
CA LYS A 15 3.04 -6.66 5.29
C LYS A 15 3.60 -6.17 3.96
N LEU A 16 4.01 -7.11 3.12
CA LEU A 16 4.33 -6.84 1.72
C LEU A 16 3.04 -6.84 0.89
N GLY A 17 2.92 -5.87 0.00
CA GLY A 17 1.78 -5.71 -0.89
C GLY A 17 2.16 -5.35 -2.32
N VAL A 18 1.26 -5.70 -3.23
CA VAL A 18 1.22 -5.21 -4.61
C VAL A 18 -0.05 -4.37 -4.77
N ILE A 19 0.08 -3.12 -5.20
CA ILE A 19 -1.06 -2.26 -5.50
C ILE A 19 -1.80 -2.86 -6.71
N THR A 20 -3.11 -3.05 -6.57
CA THR A 20 -3.97 -3.61 -7.62
C THR A 20 -4.91 -2.57 -8.21
N GLU A 21 -5.24 -1.51 -7.46
CA GLU A 21 -6.19 -0.47 -7.89
C GLU A 21 -5.90 0.84 -7.17
N LEU A 22 -5.99 1.96 -7.90
CA LEU A 22 -5.93 3.31 -7.33
C LEU A 22 -7.35 3.80 -7.04
N LEU A 23 -7.55 4.40 -5.87
CA LEU A 23 -8.85 4.94 -5.46
C LEU A 23 -8.74 6.47 -5.35
N PRO A 24 -8.90 7.21 -6.46
CA PRO A 24 -8.84 8.66 -6.46
C PRO A 24 -10.06 9.27 -5.74
N GLY A 25 -9.86 10.42 -5.11
CA GLY A 25 -10.94 11.27 -4.62
C GLY A 25 -11.63 12.05 -5.74
N SER A 26 -12.61 12.88 -5.39
CA SER A 26 -13.29 13.80 -6.31
C SER A 26 -12.35 14.81 -6.96
N ASP A 27 -11.22 15.09 -6.33
CA ASP A 27 -10.13 15.95 -6.82
C ASP A 27 -9.07 15.18 -7.61
N SER A 28 -9.34 13.92 -7.98
CA SER A 28 -8.40 13.01 -8.67
C SER A 28 -7.13 12.67 -7.89
N ILE A 29 -7.01 13.06 -6.62
CA ILE A 29 -5.87 12.74 -5.77
C ILE A 29 -6.04 11.36 -5.15
N VAL A 30 -5.04 10.49 -5.30
CA VAL A 30 -5.04 9.13 -4.76
C VAL A 30 -4.67 9.14 -3.28
N ARG A 31 -5.70 9.10 -2.41
CA ARG A 31 -5.53 9.02 -0.95
C ARG A 31 -5.61 7.60 -0.42
N SER A 32 -6.22 6.68 -1.17
CA SER A 32 -6.33 5.27 -0.81
C SER A 32 -6.03 4.39 -2.02
N VAL A 33 -5.58 3.18 -1.75
CA VAL A 33 -5.36 2.17 -2.78
C VAL A 33 -5.84 0.81 -2.29
N ARG A 34 -6.22 -0.04 -3.24
CA ARG A 34 -6.43 -1.47 -3.01
C ARG A 34 -5.14 -2.21 -3.30
N LEU A 35 -4.76 -3.13 -2.42
CA LEU A 35 -3.53 -3.87 -2.52
C LEU A 35 -3.73 -5.33 -2.14
N ARG A 36 -3.04 -6.22 -2.84
CA ARG A 36 -3.00 -7.66 -2.54
C ARG A 36 -1.77 -7.95 -1.69
N THR A 37 -1.99 -8.61 -0.58
CA THR A 37 -0.96 -9.17 0.32
C THR A 37 -1.04 -10.70 0.30
N ALA A 38 -0.07 -11.36 0.93
CA ALA A 38 -0.08 -12.82 1.08
C ALA A 38 -1.32 -13.36 1.83
N ARG A 39 -1.98 -12.51 2.64
CA ARG A 39 -3.15 -12.88 3.46
C ARG A 39 -4.47 -12.35 2.90
N GLY A 40 -4.47 -11.84 1.66
CA GLY A 40 -5.66 -11.31 1.00
C GLY A 40 -5.54 -9.85 0.61
N VAL A 41 -6.68 -9.26 0.25
CA VAL A 41 -6.78 -7.89 -0.26
C VAL A 41 -7.11 -6.93 0.87
N LEU A 42 -6.43 -5.78 0.88
CA LEU A 42 -6.63 -4.71 1.85
C LEU A 42 -6.84 -3.40 1.11
N THR A 43 -7.57 -2.48 1.74
CA THR A 43 -7.62 -1.07 1.35
C THR A 43 -6.86 -0.26 2.40
N ARG A 44 -5.88 0.52 1.96
CA ARG A 44 -5.07 1.36 2.86
C ARG A 44 -4.87 2.76 2.29
N PRO A 45 -4.79 3.78 3.17
CA PRO A 45 -4.34 5.10 2.78
C PRO A 45 -2.95 5.05 2.14
N SER A 46 -2.72 5.83 1.10
CA SER A 46 -1.44 5.89 0.38
C SER A 46 -0.28 6.31 1.30
N ARG A 47 -0.54 7.15 2.31
CA ARG A 47 0.43 7.56 3.33
C ARG A 47 0.96 6.40 4.20
N LEU A 48 0.23 5.29 4.29
CA LEU A 48 0.64 4.09 5.05
C LEU A 48 1.42 3.09 4.19
N LEU A 49 1.88 3.51 3.01
CA LEU A 49 2.64 2.67 2.10
C LEU A 49 4.07 3.20 1.94
N VAL A 50 5.03 2.28 1.99
CA VAL A 50 6.43 2.57 1.71
C VAL A 50 6.85 1.80 0.46
N LEU A 51 7.34 2.53 -0.54
CA LEU A 51 7.85 1.92 -1.77
C LEU A 51 9.14 1.17 -1.47
N LEU A 52 9.20 -0.12 -1.82
CA LEU A 52 10.41 -0.94 -1.64
C LEU A 52 11.39 -0.80 -2.80
N GLU A 53 10.84 -0.72 -4.01
CA GLU A 53 11.60 -0.67 -5.24
C GLU A 53 10.91 0.32 -6.17
N PRO A 54 11.65 1.23 -6.82
CA PRO A 54 11.08 2.03 -7.89
C PRO A 54 10.47 1.10 -8.95
N ALA A 55 9.32 1.48 -9.51
CA ALA A 55 8.79 0.79 -10.66
C ALA A 55 9.85 0.83 -11.76
N LYS A 56 10.36 -0.34 -12.14
CA LYS A 56 11.27 -0.43 -13.28
C LYS A 56 10.45 -0.09 -14.54
N ALA A 57 10.91 0.90 -15.28
CA ALA A 57 10.33 1.31 -16.57
C ALA A 57 10.43 0.19 -17.60
#